data_AF-A0A3M2VRQ4-F1
#
_entry.id   AF-A0A3M2VRQ4-F1
#
_cell.length_a   1.000
_cell.length_b   1.000
_cell.length_c   1.000
_cell.angle_alpha   90.00
_cell.angle_beta   90.00
_cell.angle_gamma   90.00
#
_symmetry.space_group_name_H-M   'P 1'
#
loop_
_entity.id
_entity.type
_entity.pdbx_description
1 polymer ?
#
loop_
_entity_poly.entity_id
_entity_poly.type
_entity_poly.pdbx_seq_one_letter_code
_entity_poly.pdbx_strand_id
1 'polypeptide(L)' 'DGSGGVRFVLPSRLNEVETVYAMTVHKSQGSEFAHTALILPEALNPVLTKELIYTGITRAKHWFSLIEPRQGIF' A
#
# COMPACT_ATOMS: atom_id res chain seq x y z
N ASP A 1 9.09 16.46 -16.04
CA ASP A 1 10.31 16.34 -16.87
C ASP A 1 11.35 15.35 -16.31
N GLY A 2 11.06 14.57 -15.26
CA GLY A 2 11.57 13.19 -15.10
C GLY A 2 13.10 13.00 -15.07
N SER A 3 13.87 14.09 -14.96
CA SER A 3 15.31 14.07 -14.88
C SER A 3 15.69 13.53 -13.52
N GLY A 4 15.90 12.21 -13.46
CA GLY A 4 16.32 11.48 -12.26
C GLY A 4 17.44 12.26 -11.55
N GLY A 5 17.11 12.82 -10.40
CA GLY A 5 17.95 13.72 -9.64
C GLY A 5 17.38 13.89 -8.25
N VAL A 6 18.25 14.06 -7.26
CA VAL A 6 17.83 14.24 -5.87
C VAL A 6 17.45 15.70 -5.65
N ARG A 7 16.19 15.95 -5.29
CA ARG A 7 15.71 17.27 -4.88
C ARG A 7 15.71 17.39 -3.36
N PHE A 8 16.61 18.21 -2.83
CA PHE A 8 16.58 18.55 -1.41
C PHE A 8 15.51 19.60 -1.12
N VAL A 9 14.69 19.37 -0.10
CA VAL A 9 13.61 20.26 0.32
C VAL A 9 13.70 20.45 1.84
N LEU A 10 13.58 21.69 2.32
CA LEU A 10 13.51 21.98 3.76
C LEU A 10 12.22 21.41 4.35
N PRO A 11 12.24 20.78 5.54
CA PRO A 11 11.03 20.22 6.15
C PRO A 11 9.88 21.22 6.29
N SER A 12 10.19 22.49 6.60
CA SER A 12 9.20 23.58 6.70
C SER A 12 8.47 23.91 5.39
N ARG A 13 8.92 23.36 4.25
CA ARG A 13 8.28 23.50 2.93
C ARG A 13 7.45 22.29 2.52
N LEU A 14 7.43 21.24 3.33
CA LEU A 14 6.61 20.05 3.10
C LEU A 14 5.20 20.31 3.67
N ASN A 15 4.28 20.75 2.82
CA ASN A 15 2.87 20.88 3.17
C ASN A 15 2.15 19.56 2.88
N GLU A 16 1.10 19.26 3.65
CA GLU A 16 0.18 18.12 3.41
C GLU A 16 0.86 16.74 3.35
N VAL A 17 1.94 16.55 4.10
CA VAL A 17 2.62 15.26 4.19
C VAL A 17 2.00 14.38 5.26
N GLU A 18 2.00 13.07 4.99
CA GLU A 18 1.58 12.04 5.93
C GLU A 18 2.71 11.03 6.17
N THR A 19 2.66 10.35 7.31
CA THR A 19 3.58 9.25 7.58
C THR A 19 3.12 7.99 6.83
N VAL A 20 4.02 7.35 6.10
CA VAL A 20 3.69 6.24 5.19
C VAL A 20 4.42 4.94 5.57
N TYR A 21 4.38 4.55 6.85
CA TYR A 21 4.85 3.21 7.26
C TYR A 21 3.94 2.10 6.69
N ALA A 22 2.65 2.40 6.61
CA ALA A 22 1.64 1.62 5.91
C ALA A 22 0.79 2.60 5.09
N MET A 23 0.25 2.12 3.97
CA MET A 23 -0.64 2.90 3.12
C MET A 23 -1.87 2.09 2.77
N THR A 24 -2.94 2.78 2.40
CA THR A 24 -4.13 2.10 1.86
C THR A 24 -3.83 1.55 0.48
N VAL A 25 -4.51 0.47 0.09
CA VAL A 25 -4.40 -0.09 -1.27
C VAL A 25 -4.68 0.99 -2.34
N HIS A 26 -5.65 1.88 -2.09
CA HIS A 26 -5.95 3.01 -2.96
C HIS A 26 -4.74 3.94 -3.20
N LYS A 27 -4.00 4.30 -2.14
CA LYS A 27 -2.80 5.16 -2.26
C LYS A 27 -1.63 4.47 -2.97
N SER A 28 -1.63 3.14 -3.02
CA SER A 28 -0.61 2.36 -3.72
C SER A 28 -0.85 2.18 -5.23
N GLN A 29 -1.99 2.64 -5.76
CA GLN A 29 -2.34 2.47 -7.17
C GLN A 29 -1.27 3.07 -8.10
N GLY A 30 -0.89 2.31 -9.13
CA GLY A 30 0.16 2.70 -10.07
C GLY A 30 1.60 2.52 -9.55
N SER A 31 1.78 2.19 -8.27
CA SER A 31 3.09 1.86 -7.68
C SER A 31 3.30 0.35 -7.60
N GLU A 32 4.55 -0.10 -7.57
CA GLU A 32 4.89 -1.51 -7.38
C GLU A 32 6.13 -1.64 -6.49
N PHE A 33 6.15 -2.68 -5.65
CA PHE A 33 7.18 -2.91 -4.64
C PHE A 33 7.78 -4.30 -4.80
N ALA A 34 9.04 -4.47 -4.42
CA ALA A 34 9.68 -5.79 -4.46
C ALA A 34 8.91 -6.81 -3.60
N HIS A 35 8.51 -6.41 -2.39
CA HIS A 35 7.69 -7.18 -1.47
C HIS A 35 6.54 -6.32 -0.96
N THR A 36 5.32 -6.86 -0.99
CA THR A 36 4.13 -6.25 -0.38
C THR A 36 3.56 -7.16 0.71
N ALA A 37 3.26 -6.59 1.88
CA ALA A 37 2.47 -7.23 2.91
C ALA A 37 1.06 -6.61 2.96
N LEU A 38 0.02 -7.41 2.71
CA LEU A 38 -1.37 -6.98 2.81
C LEU A 38 -1.96 -7.42 4.14
N ILE A 39 -2.43 -6.45 4.93
CA ILE A 39 -3.05 -6.68 6.24
C ILE A 39 -4.56 -6.60 6.07
N LEU A 40 -5.26 -7.68 6.43
CA LEU A 40 -6.72 -7.71 6.41
C LEU A 40 -7.31 -7.20 7.73
N PRO A 41 -8.48 -6.56 7.68
CA PRO A 41 -9.18 -6.13 8.90
C PRO A 41 -9.64 -7.34 9.72
N GLU A 42 -9.82 -7.13 11.02
CA GLU A 42 -10.28 -8.18 11.93
C GLU A 42 -11.66 -8.71 11.58
N ALA A 43 -12.57 -7.85 11.12
CA ALA A 43 -13.91 -8.21 10.68
C ALA A 43 -14.12 -7.86 9.20
N LEU A 44 -14.94 -8.67 8.53
CA LEU A 44 -15.41 -8.36 7.19
C LEU A 44 -16.13 -7.00 7.21
N ASN A 45 -15.72 -6.11 6.32
CA ASN A 45 -16.29 -4.79 6.13
C ASN A 45 -16.59 -4.62 4.63
N PRO A 46 -17.67 -3.91 4.23
CA PRO A 46 -17.98 -3.64 2.83
C PRO A 46 -16.83 -3.08 1.96
N VAL A 47 -15.84 -2.43 2.58
CA VAL A 47 -14.62 -1.94 1.89
C VAL A 47 -13.77 -3.10 1.36
N LEU A 48 -13.84 -4.29 1.97
CA LEU A 48 -13.05 -5.46 1.59
C LEU A 48 -13.70 -6.18 0.40
N THR A 49 -13.38 -5.72 -0.81
CA THR A 49 -13.84 -6.35 -2.05
C THR A 49 -12.74 -7.19 -2.70
N LYS A 50 -13.13 -8.04 -3.67
CA LYS A 50 -12.18 -8.83 -4.47
C LYS A 50 -11.21 -7.93 -5.25
N GLU A 51 -11.70 -6.81 -5.76
CA GLU A 51 -10.93 -5.82 -6.52
C GLU A 51 -9.89 -5.14 -5.64
N LEU A 52 -10.23 -4.83 -4.38
CA LEU A 52 -9.29 -4.27 -3.42
C LEU A 52 -8.14 -5.26 -3.14
N ILE A 53 -8.48 -6.53 -2.93
CA ILE A 53 -7.48 -7.59 -2.66
C ILE A 53 -6.61 -7.83 -3.89
N TYR A 54 -7.23 -7.96 -5.07
CA TYR A 54 -6.52 -8.13 -6.33
C TYR A 54 -5.56 -6.97 -6.59
N THR A 55 -6.01 -5.73 -6.36
CA THR A 55 -5.16 -4.55 -6.48
C THR A 55 -3.97 -4.63 -5.53
N GLY A 56 -4.20 -5.00 -4.26
CA GLY A 56 -3.15 -5.20 -3.27
C GLY A 56 -2.11 -6.28 -3.66
N ILE A 57 -2.57 -7.43 -4.18
CA ILE A 57 -1.70 -8.50 -4.66
C ILE A 57 -0.83 -8.03 -5.83
N THR A 58 -1.42 -7.34 -6.82
CA THR A 58 -0.68 -6.85 -7.99
C THR A 58 0.31 -5.73 -7.69
N ARG A 59 0.36 -5.20 -6.46
CA ARG A 59 1.42 -4.25 -6.06
C ARG A 59 2.77 -4.95 -5.81
N ALA A 60 2.78 -6.27 -5.60
CA ALA A 60 3.99 -7.04 -5.38
C ALA A 60 4.66 -7.48 -6.69
N LYS A 61 5.96 -7.22 -6.84
CA LYS A 61 6.77 -7.70 -7.99
C LYS A 61 7.32 -9.10 -7.80
N HIS A 62 7.75 -9.44 -6.58
CA HIS A 62 8.48 -10.68 -6.32
C HIS A 62 7.90 -11.47 -5.16
N TRP A 63 7.55 -10.81 -4.06
CA TRP A 63 7.02 -11.46 -2.86
C TRP A 63 5.73 -10.83 -2.38
N PHE A 64 4.82 -11.66 -1.91
CA PHE A 64 3.57 -11.24 -1.30
C PHE A 64 3.37 -11.97 0.03
N SER A 65 2.97 -11.22 1.06
CA SER A 65 2.57 -11.78 2.34
C SER A 65 1.15 -11.31 2.66
N LEU A 66 0.27 -12.26 3.00
CA LEU A 66 -1.05 -11.97 3.53
C LEU A 66 -1.02 -12.12 5.04
N ILE A 67 -1.47 -11.09 5.75
CA ILE A 67 -1.58 -11.09 7.21
C ILE A 67 -3.06 -11.05 7.55
N GLU A 68 -3.55 -12.17 8.07
CA GLU A 68 -4.93 -12.34 8.49
C GLU A 68 -5.01 -12.39 10.02
N PRO A 69 -5.82 -11.53 10.65
CA PRO A 69 -6.01 -11.54 12.10
C PRO A 69 -6.82 -12.76 12.58
N ARG A 70 -7.63 -13.38 11.70
CA ARG A 70 -8.36 -14.63 11.97
C ARG A 70 -8.31 -15.52 10.73
N GLN A 71 -8.07 -16.82 10.93
CA GLN A 71 -8.10 -17.79 9.84
C GLN A 71 -9.52 -17.89 9.24
N GLY A 72 -9.62 -17.98 7.91
CA GLY A 72 -10.87 -18.27 7.21
C GLY A 72 -11.80 -17.07 7.00
N ILE A 73 -11.26 -15.84 6.99
CA ILE A 73 -12.00 -14.67 6.47
C ILE A 73 -12.15 -14.76 4.94
N PHE A 74 -11.32 -15.60 4.29
CA PHE A 74 -11.41 -16.03 2.90
C PHE A 74 -11.44 -17.55 2.78
#